data_AF-A0A3A5A1G2-F1
#
_entry.id   AF-A0A3A5A1G2-F1
#
_cell.length_a   1.000
_cell.length_b   1.000
_cell.length_c   1.000
_cell.angle_alpha   90.00
_cell.angle_beta   90.00
_cell.angle_gamma   90.00
#
_symmetry.space_group_name_H-M   'P 1'
#
loop_
_entity.id
_entity.type
_entity.pdbx_description
1 polymer ?
#
loop_
_entity_poly.entity_id
_entity_poly.type
_entity_poly.pdbx_seq_one_letter_code
_entity_poly.pdbx_strand_id
1 'polypeptide(L)'
;MKKSKQDEPAAGTVSPRDQAVQEKLEVLKKDYKDLDTRKITTEANIKTLERELERLREQAQKNYGTSDLGELERLLEERRQENERLVAEYGAHIQEIKGRLDEVDRQSAQETHES
;
A
#
# COMPACT_ATOMS: atom_id res chain seq x y z
N MET A 1 11.59 57.26 69.53
CA MET A 1 10.28 56.57 69.34
C MET A 1 10.23 56.13 67.87
N LYS A 2 10.33 54.82 67.58
CA LYS A 2 9.22 53.92 67.16
C LYS A 2 8.53 54.45 65.87
N LYS A 3 8.48 53.81 64.69
CA LYS A 3 8.42 52.40 64.22
C LYS A 3 8.87 52.40 62.73
N SER A 4 9.72 51.51 62.24
CA SER A 4 9.40 50.15 61.76
C SER A 4 8.34 50.11 60.65
N LYS A 5 8.77 49.93 59.39
CA LYS A 5 8.05 49.10 58.43
C LYS A 5 9.06 48.23 57.68
N GLN A 6 9.03 46.98 58.11
CA GLN A 6 9.79 45.83 57.67
C GLN A 6 9.20 45.26 56.37
N ASP A 7 10.09 44.63 55.62
CA ASP A 7 9.92 43.38 54.88
C ASP A 7 8.94 43.37 53.68
N GLU A 8 9.47 43.75 52.52
CA GLU A 8 9.11 43.04 51.27
C GLU A 8 10.16 41.94 51.03
N PRO A 9 9.76 40.67 50.87
CA PRO A 9 10.72 39.60 50.61
C PRO A 9 11.22 39.77 49.18
N ALA A 10 12.50 40.11 49.04
CA ALA A 10 13.22 40.05 47.78
C ALA A 10 13.03 38.66 47.18
N ALA A 11 12.40 38.63 46.01
CA ALA A 11 12.27 37.44 45.18
C ALA A 11 13.64 36.75 45.10
N GLY A 12 13.71 35.52 45.59
CA GLY A 12 14.94 34.74 45.66
C GLY A 12 15.61 34.71 44.30
N THR A 13 16.80 35.28 44.21
CA THR A 13 17.64 35.21 43.02
C THR A 13 18.07 33.77 42.84
N VAL A 14 17.41 33.08 41.90
CA VAL A 14 17.78 31.74 41.47
C VAL A 14 19.26 31.75 41.06
N SER A 15 20.05 30.84 41.61
CA SER A 15 21.48 30.76 41.31
C SER A 15 21.68 30.48 39.81
N PRO A 16 22.71 31.04 39.15
CA PRO A 16 23.00 30.76 37.74
C PRO A 16 23.13 29.26 37.43
N ARG A 17 23.55 28.46 38.42
CA ARG A 17 23.60 27.00 38.31
C ARG A 17 22.20 26.38 38.23
N ASP A 18 21.26 26.87 39.03
CA ASP A 18 19.89 26.37 39.07
C ASP A 18 19.14 26.77 37.80
N GLN A 19 19.43 27.95 37.25
CA GLN A 19 18.90 28.39 35.96
C GLN A 19 19.40 27.51 34.79
N ALA A 20 20.69 27.18 34.76
CA ALA A 20 21.26 26.27 33.75
C ALA A 20 20.68 24.84 33.86
N VAL A 21 20.44 24.36 35.09
CA VAL A 21 19.77 23.07 35.32
C VAL A 21 18.32 23.12 34.83
N GLN A 22 17.60 24.21 35.09
CA GLN A 22 16.22 24.39 34.64
C GLN A 22 16.14 24.42 33.11
N GLU A 23 17.00 25.16 32.42
CA GLU A 23 17.06 25.20 30.96
C GLU A 23 17.32 23.81 30.37
N LYS A 24 18.26 23.05 30.96
CA LYS A 24 18.55 21.69 30.51
C LYS A 24 17.37 20.74 30.74
N LEU A 25 16.66 20.88 31.86
CA LEU A 25 15.44 20.10 32.13
C LEU A 25 14.34 20.42 31.13
N GLU A 26 14.15 21.67 30.75
CA GLU A 26 13.13 22.05 29.76
C GLU A 26 13.46 21.50 28.36
N VAL A 27 14.74 21.51 27.95
CA VAL A 27 15.18 20.85 26.71
C VAL A 27 14.89 19.35 26.76
N LEU A 28 15.29 18.66 27.83
CA LEU A 28 15.04 17.21 27.98
C LEU A 28 13.56 16.86 27.99
N LYS A 29 12.71 17.68 28.63
CA LYS A 29 11.25 17.50 28.60
C LYS A 29 10.69 17.64 27.21
N LYS A 30 11.18 18.61 26.44
CA LYS A 30 10.77 18.81 25.04
C LYS A 30 11.17 17.61 24.19
N ASP A 31 12.43 17.17 24.29
CA ASP A 31 12.93 16.01 23.54
C ASP A 31 12.15 14.75 23.88
N TYR A 32 11.81 14.54 25.16
CA TYR A 32 10.97 13.43 25.58
C TYR A 32 9.57 13.49 24.95
N LYS A 33 8.92 14.66 24.94
CA LYS A 33 7.60 14.84 24.31
C LYS A 33 7.64 14.57 22.81
N ASP A 34 8.70 15.02 22.14
CA ASP A 34 8.88 14.78 20.70
C ASP A 34 9.08 13.28 20.41
N LEU A 35 9.86 12.58 21.25
CA LEU A 35 10.05 11.13 21.14
C LEU A 35 8.75 10.36 21.42
N ASP A 36 8.00 10.74 22.44
CA ASP A 36 6.72 10.11 22.79
C ASP A 36 5.70 10.28 21.65
N THR A 37 5.63 11.48 21.08
CA THR A 37 4.79 11.76 19.90
C THR A 37 5.19 10.86 18.73
N ARG A 38 6.49 10.77 18.41
CA ARG A 38 6.98 9.90 17.32
C ARG A 38 6.68 8.43 17.57
N LYS A 39 6.80 7.97 18.82
CA LYS A 39 6.46 6.59 19.21
C LYS A 39 4.99 6.31 18.93
N ILE A 40 4.09 7.17 19.41
CA ILE A 40 2.64 7.02 19.20
C ILE A 40 2.31 7.01 17.70
N THR A 41 2.88 7.91 16.91
CA THR A 41 2.67 7.93 15.45
C THR A 41 3.17 6.65 14.79
N THR A 42 4.34 6.16 15.19
CA THR A 42 4.92 4.93 14.63
C THR A 42 4.08 3.71 14.98
N GLU A 43 3.63 3.59 16.23
CA GLU A 43 2.73 2.51 16.67
C GLU A 43 1.39 2.52 15.92
N ALA A 44 0.83 3.72 15.66
CA ALA A 44 -0.38 3.86 14.86
C ALA A 44 -0.17 3.44 13.40
N ASN A 45 0.99 3.77 12.82
CA ASN A 45 1.36 3.37 11.47
C ASN A 45 1.54 1.85 11.36
N ILE A 46 2.22 1.22 12.33
CA ILE A 46 2.38 -0.24 12.38
C ILE A 46 1.01 -0.92 12.38
N LYS A 47 0.09 -0.51 13.27
CA LYS A 47 -1.27 -1.06 13.33
C LYS A 47 -2.07 -0.86 12.03
N THR A 48 -1.79 0.19 11.29
CA THR A 48 -2.44 0.43 9.99
C THR A 48 -1.87 -0.49 8.92
N LEU A 49 -0.55 -0.61 8.82
CA LEU A 49 0.12 -1.50 7.89
C LEU A 49 -0.22 -2.97 8.13
N GLU A 50 -0.30 -3.40 9.39
CA GLU A 50 -0.73 -4.76 9.75
C GLU A 50 -2.14 -5.07 9.25
N ARG A 51 -3.09 -4.13 9.42
CA ARG A 51 -4.47 -4.29 8.93
C ARG A 51 -4.54 -4.32 7.41
N GLU A 52 -3.76 -3.48 6.73
CA GLU A 52 -3.69 -3.49 5.26
C GLU A 52 -3.11 -4.81 4.75
N LEU A 53 -2.07 -5.32 5.41
CA LEU A 53 -1.43 -6.57 5.05
C LEU A 53 -2.40 -7.74 5.23
N GLU A 54 -3.15 -7.79 6.33
CA GLU A 54 -4.16 -8.83 6.54
C GLU A 54 -5.27 -8.76 5.48
N ARG A 55 -5.77 -7.56 5.18
CA ARG A 55 -6.75 -7.37 4.11
C ARG A 55 -6.23 -7.87 2.76
N LEU A 56 -4.98 -7.58 2.42
CA LEU A 56 -4.37 -8.04 1.17
C LEU A 56 -4.25 -9.56 1.13
N ARG A 57 -3.87 -10.20 2.25
CA ARG A 57 -3.83 -11.66 2.37
C ARG A 57 -5.21 -12.28 2.20
N GLU A 58 -6.23 -11.75 2.87
CA GLU A 58 -7.61 -12.21 2.72
C GLU A 58 -8.11 -12.07 1.28
N GLN A 59 -7.81 -10.95 0.62
CA GLN A 59 -8.16 -10.74 -0.79
C GLN A 59 -7.46 -11.73 -1.71
N ALA A 60 -6.17 -12.00 -1.48
CA ALA A 60 -5.42 -12.98 -2.25
C ALA A 60 -5.99 -14.39 -2.04
N GLN A 61 -6.22 -14.78 -0.78
CA GLN A 61 -6.83 -16.06 -0.44
C GLN A 61 -8.21 -16.24 -1.06
N LYS A 62 -9.05 -15.20 -1.04
CA LYS A 62 -10.40 -15.22 -1.62
C LYS A 62 -10.39 -15.34 -3.14
N ASN A 63 -9.54 -14.57 -3.82
CA ASN A 63 -9.56 -14.46 -5.28
C ASN A 63 -8.75 -15.55 -5.97
N TYR A 64 -7.66 -15.99 -5.34
CA TYR A 64 -6.66 -16.88 -5.93
C TYR A 64 -6.47 -18.17 -5.15
N GLY A 65 -7.12 -18.32 -3.98
CA GLY A 65 -6.99 -19.51 -3.14
C GLY A 65 -5.71 -19.57 -2.30
N THR A 66 -4.84 -18.56 -2.43
CA THR A 66 -3.56 -18.46 -1.72
C THR A 66 -3.16 -17.01 -1.50
N SER A 67 -2.41 -16.75 -0.44
CA SER A 67 -1.74 -15.46 -0.17
C SER A 67 -0.21 -15.55 -0.26
N ASP A 68 0.31 -16.72 -0.65
CA ASP A 68 1.74 -16.91 -0.87
C ASP A 68 2.15 -16.25 -2.20
N LEU A 69 3.16 -15.39 -2.16
CA LEU A 69 3.61 -14.64 -3.32
C LEU A 69 4.11 -15.56 -4.44
N GLY A 70 4.86 -16.62 -4.10
CA GLY A 70 5.40 -17.55 -5.07
C GLY A 70 4.30 -18.39 -5.74
N GLU A 71 3.29 -18.80 -4.99
CA GLU A 71 2.12 -19.47 -5.55
C GLU A 71 1.29 -18.56 -6.45
N LEU A 72 1.12 -17.28 -6.08
CA LEU A 72 0.43 -16.29 -6.92
C LEU A 72 1.18 -16.05 -8.24
N GLU A 73 2.51 -15.95 -8.21
CA GLU A 73 3.34 -15.82 -9.41
C GLU A 73 3.23 -17.06 -10.30
N ARG A 74 3.24 -18.25 -9.70
CA ARG A 74 3.04 -19.51 -10.43
C ARG A 74 1.66 -19.56 -11.09
N LEU A 75 0.61 -19.17 -10.37
CA LEU A 75 -0.76 -19.14 -10.89
C LEU A 75 -0.88 -18.13 -12.03
N LEU A 76 -0.25 -16.96 -11.91
CA LEU A 76 -0.25 -15.95 -12.97
C LEU A 76 0.38 -16.49 -14.27
N GLU A 77 1.52 -17.15 -14.16
CA GLU A 77 2.23 -17.72 -15.31
C GLU A 77 1.43 -18.86 -15.95
N GLU A 78 0.84 -19.75 -15.15
CA GLU A 78 -0.05 -20.82 -15.64
C GLU A 78 -1.24 -20.23 -16.41
N ARG A 79 -1.86 -19.16 -15.89
CA ARG A 79 -2.98 -18.48 -16.56
C ARG A 79 -2.56 -17.77 -17.84
N ARG A 80 -1.34 -17.25 -17.92
CA ARG A 80 -0.82 -16.64 -19.15
C ARG A 80 -0.63 -17.68 -20.25
N GLN A 81 -0.01 -18.81 -19.93
CA GLN A 81 0.20 -19.89 -20.89
C GLN A 81 -1.12 -20.45 -21.41
N GLU A 82 -2.09 -20.64 -20.51
CA GLU A 82 -3.42 -21.09 -20.93
C GLU A 82 -4.13 -20.06 -21.81
N ASN A 83 -4.03 -18.77 -21.49
CA ASN A 83 -4.58 -17.72 -22.35
C ASN A 83 -3.92 -17.70 -23.74
N GLU A 84 -2.60 -17.84 -23.82
CA GLU A 84 -1.88 -17.92 -25.09
C GLU A 84 -2.34 -19.11 -25.92
N ARG A 85 -2.52 -20.28 -25.29
CA ARG A 85 -3.07 -21.48 -25.92
C ARG A 85 -4.47 -21.23 -26.47
N LEU A 86 -5.37 -20.71 -25.63
CA LEU A 86 -6.76 -20.43 -26.00
C LEU A 86 -6.87 -19.40 -27.12
N VAL A 87 -6.04 -18.34 -27.08
CA VAL A 87 -6.00 -17.33 -28.14
C VAL A 87 -5.51 -17.93 -29.46
N ALA A 88 -4.49 -18.78 -29.43
CA ALA A 88 -4.00 -19.46 -30.62
C ALA A 88 -5.06 -20.40 -31.22
N GLU A 89 -5.73 -21.21 -30.40
CA GLU A 89 -6.81 -22.11 -30.81
C GLU A 89 -7.99 -21.32 -31.40
N TYR A 90 -8.41 -20.27 -30.72
CA TYR A 90 -9.48 -19.40 -31.20
C TYR A 90 -9.11 -18.72 -32.53
N GLY A 91 -7.86 -18.27 -32.67
CA GLY A 91 -7.33 -17.73 -33.93
C GLY A 91 -7.38 -18.74 -35.07
N ALA A 92 -7.00 -19.99 -34.82
CA ALA A 92 -7.07 -21.07 -35.80
C ALA A 92 -8.52 -21.34 -36.24
N HIS A 93 -9.46 -21.38 -35.30
CA HIS A 93 -10.89 -21.54 -35.62
C HIS A 93 -11.42 -20.41 -36.50
N ILE A 94 -11.04 -19.15 -36.22
CA ILE A 94 -11.43 -18.03 -37.09
C ILE A 94 -10.89 -18.19 -38.50
N GLN A 95 -9.63 -18.60 -38.65
CA GLN A 95 -9.03 -18.80 -39.97
C GLN A 95 -9.73 -19.94 -40.74
N GLU A 96 -10.06 -21.02 -40.06
CA GLU A 96 -10.82 -22.13 -40.64
C GLU A 96 -12.21 -21.68 -41.12
N ILE A 97 -12.94 -20.92 -40.29
CA ILE A 97 -14.26 -20.38 -40.65
C ILE A 97 -14.15 -19.47 -41.87
N LYS A 98 -13.16 -18.57 -41.89
CA LYS A 98 -12.91 -17.68 -43.04
C LYS A 98 -12.62 -18.48 -44.31
N GLY A 99 -11.75 -19.47 -44.24
CA GLY A 99 -11.43 -20.32 -45.39
C GLY A 99 -12.64 -21.08 -45.93
N ARG A 100 -13.52 -21.58 -45.05
CA ARG A 100 -14.78 -22.22 -45.47
C ARG A 100 -15.76 -21.23 -46.09
N LEU A 101 -15.86 -20.01 -45.57
CA LEU A 101 -16.67 -18.95 -46.17
C LEU A 101 -16.16 -18.58 -47.57
N ASP A 102 -14.85 -18.36 -47.71
CA ASP A 102 -14.22 -18.04 -49.00
C ASP A 102 -14.43 -19.16 -50.04
N GLU A 103 -14.51 -20.41 -49.60
CA GLU A 103 -14.81 -21.55 -50.48
C GLU A 103 -16.28 -21.55 -50.93
N VAL A 104 -17.22 -21.31 -50.02
CA VAL A 104 -18.65 -21.19 -50.35
C VAL A 104 -18.90 -20.02 -51.30
N ASP A 105 -18.24 -18.88 -51.07
CA ASP A 105 -18.34 -17.70 -51.93
C ASP A 105 -17.78 -17.98 -53.34
N ARG A 106 -16.68 -18.74 -53.44
CA ARG A 106 -16.13 -19.16 -54.74
C ARG A 106 -17.05 -20.14 -55.48
N GLN A 107 -17.64 -21.11 -54.77
CA GLN A 107 -18.55 -22.09 -55.37
C GLN A 107 -19.83 -21.41 -55.89
N SER A 108 -20.43 -20.53 -55.10
CA SER A 108 -21.63 -19.79 -55.50
C SER A 108 -21.39 -18.83 -56.68
N ALA A 109 -20.20 -18.23 -56.77
CA ALA A 109 -19.79 -17.41 -57.91
C ALA A 109 -19.56 -18.22 -59.21
N GLN A 110 -19.15 -19.49 -59.11
CA GLN A 110 -18.97 -20.38 -60.26
C GLN A 110 -20.31 -20.88 -60.81
N GLU A 111 -21.24 -21.27 -59.93
CA GLU A 111 -22.59 -21.72 -60.32
C GLU A 111 -23.40 -20.62 -61.04
N THR A 112 -23.16 -19.34 -60.70
CA THR A 112 -23.80 -18.20 -61.37
C THR A 112 -23.22 -17.87 -62.75
N HIS A 113 -22.07 -18.43 -63.13
CA HIS A 113 -21.44 -18.19 -64.44
C HIS A 113 -21.68 -19.33 -65.45
N GLU A 114 -22.13 -20.50 -64.98
CA GLU A 114 -22.51 -21.65 -65.83
C GLU A 114 -24.02 -21.79 -66.10
N SER A 115 -24.85 -20.89 -65.55
CA SER A 115 -26.29 -20.75 -65.89
C SER A 115 -26.54 -19.54 -66.79
#